data_AF-A0A8I1ZLL0-F1
#
_entry.id   AF-A0A8I1ZLL0-F1
#
_cell.length_a   1.000
_cell.length_b   1.000
_cell.length_c   1.000
_cell.angle_alpha   90.00
_cell.angle_beta   90.00
_cell.angle_gamma   90.00
#
_symmetry.space_group_name_H-M   'P 1'
#
loop_
_entity.id
_entity.type
_entity.pdbx_description
1 polymer ?
#
loop_
_entity_poly.entity_id
_entity_poly.type
_entity_poly.pdbx_seq_one_letter_code
_entity_poly.pdbx_strand_id
1 'polypeptide(L)' 'MHGGPILDRGIAENKRISHCGGSMINRQEMPGRIRATEEKEVPMTNSRLAISHVHGVLRRALSPFPYEVSLLDDAGEKS' A
#
# COMPACT_ATOMS: atom_id res chain seq x y z
N MET A 1 -8.60 5.08 19.59
CA MET A 1 -8.97 5.39 18.20
C MET A 1 -8.66 4.15 17.38
N HIS A 2 -9.65 3.51 16.77
CA HIS A 2 -9.47 2.34 15.91
C HIS A 2 -9.83 2.74 14.47
N GLY A 3 -9.05 2.28 13.49
CA GLY A 3 -9.45 2.37 12.09
C GLY A 3 -10.71 1.53 11.87
N GLY A 4 -11.67 2.02 11.10
CA GLY A 4 -12.92 1.30 10.82
C GLY A 4 -12.71 -0.17 10.37
N PRO A 5 -13.73 -1.02 10.51
CA PRO A 5 -13.61 -2.46 10.30
C PRO A 5 -13.14 -2.81 8.89
N ILE A 6 -12.48 -3.95 8.76
CA ILE A 6 -12.17 -4.55 7.45
C ILE A 6 -13.47 -5.17 6.94
N LEU A 7 -14.03 -4.62 5.85
CA LEU A 7 -15.26 -5.13 5.25
C LEU A 7 -14.92 -6.07 4.10
N ASP A 8 -15.31 -7.34 4.24
CA ASP A 8 -14.94 -8.41 3.32
C ASP A 8 -15.38 -8.14 1.88
N ARG A 9 -16.69 -7.88 1.71
CA ARG A 9 -17.33 -7.51 0.44
C ARG A 9 -16.73 -6.26 -0.19
N GLY A 10 -16.38 -5.28 0.63
CA GLY A 10 -15.79 -4.02 0.18
C GLY A 10 -14.42 -4.20 -0.47
N ILE A 11 -13.67 -5.24 -0.12
CA ILE A 11 -12.37 -5.50 -0.75
C ILE A 11 -12.57 -6.22 -2.09
N ALA A 12 -13.37 -7.28 -2.11
CA ALA A 12 -13.52 -8.15 -3.28
C ALA A 12 -14.09 -7.42 -4.52
N GLU A 13 -14.92 -6.39 -4.31
CA GLU A 13 -15.54 -5.62 -5.40
C GLU A 13 -14.62 -4.53 -5.98
N ASN A 14 -13.40 -4.34 -5.44
CA ASN A 14 -12.50 -3.24 -5.82
C ASN A 14 -11.26 -3.73 -6.59
N LYS A 15 -10.82 -2.93 -7.57
CA LYS A 15 -9.62 -3.23 -8.36
C LYS A 15 -8.32 -3.01 -7.58
N ARG A 16 -8.31 -2.06 -6.64
CA ARG A 16 -7.20 -1.69 -5.75
C ARG A 16 -7.75 -1.01 -4.51
N ILE A 17 -7.07 -1.15 -3.39
CA ILE A 17 -7.35 -0.45 -2.13
C ILE A 17 -6.37 0.71 -1.95
N SER A 18 -6.88 1.92 -1.71
CA SER A 18 -6.07 3.04 -1.22
C SER A 18 -6.34 3.26 0.26
N HIS A 19 -5.34 2.99 1.08
CA HIS A 19 -5.37 3.27 2.51
C HIS A 19 -4.80 4.67 2.79
N CYS A 20 -5.32 5.32 3.85
CA CYS A 20 -4.78 6.60 4.31
C CYS A 20 -3.42 6.44 5.01
N GLY A 21 -2.90 7.52 5.62
CA GLY A 21 -1.60 7.52 6.29
C GLY A 21 -1.46 6.60 7.51
N GLY A 22 -2.50 5.84 7.89
CA GLY A 22 -2.46 4.94 9.04
C GLY A 22 -2.40 5.61 10.41
N SER A 23 -2.58 6.94 10.51
CA SER A 23 -2.48 7.67 11.78
C SER A 23 -3.48 7.22 12.85
N MET A 24 -4.59 6.62 12.43
CA MET A 24 -5.63 6.09 13.32
C MET A 24 -5.62 4.56 13.41
N ILE A 25 -4.63 3.89 12.80
CA ILE A 25 -4.54 2.43 12.77
C ILE A 25 -3.36 1.98 13.61
N ASN A 26 -3.58 0.98 14.47
CA ASN A 26 -2.51 0.41 15.25
C ASN A 26 -1.59 -0.47 14.38
N ARG A 27 -0.30 -0.53 14.74
CA ARG A 27 0.69 -1.37 14.05
C ARG A 27 0.25 -2.84 13.98
N GLN A 28 -0.44 -3.35 15.00
CA GLN A 28 -0.90 -4.74 15.03
C GLN A 28 -2.07 -5.01 14.07
N GLU A 29 -2.84 -3.99 13.68
CA GLU A 29 -4.00 -4.14 12.79
C GLU A 29 -3.60 -4.12 11.31
N MET A 30 -2.53 -3.40 10.96
CA MET A 30 -2.07 -3.26 9.57
C MET A 30 -1.76 -4.60 8.87
N PRO A 31 -1.06 -5.56 9.50
CA PRO A 31 -0.84 -6.88 8.90
C PRO A 31 -2.13 -7.62 8.56
N GLY A 32 -3.16 -7.52 9.40
CA GLY A 32 -4.47 -8.12 9.13
C GLY A 32 -5.16 -7.49 7.91
N ARG A 33 -5.01 -6.17 7.72
CA ARG A 33 -5.53 -5.45 6.55
C ARG A 33 -4.81 -5.88 5.27
N ILE A 34 -3.49 -5.99 5.32
CA ILE A 34 -2.68 -6.44 4.19
C ILE A 34 -3.09 -7.86 3.78
N ARG A 35 -3.16 -8.79 4.74
CA ARG A 35 -3.58 -10.18 4.49
C ARG A 35 -4.97 -10.28 3.88
N ALA A 36 -5.94 -9.54 4.40
CA ALA A 36 -7.30 -9.55 3.86
C ALA A 36 -7.40 -9.04 2.41
N THR A 37 -6.46 -8.21 1.97
CA THR A 37 -6.36 -7.77 0.57
C THR A 37 -5.59 -8.76 -0.29
N GLU A 38 -4.54 -9.39 0.25
CA GLU A 38 -3.76 -10.44 -0.43
C GLU A 38 -4.60 -11.69 -0.69
N GLU A 39 -5.41 -12.13 0.28
CA GLU A 39 -6.32 -13.28 0.16
C GLU A 39 -7.34 -13.14 -0.98
N LYS A 40 -7.62 -11.90 -1.39
CA LYS A 40 -8.55 -11.57 -2.48
C LYS A 40 -7.84 -11.12 -3.75
N GLU A 41 -6.51 -11.19 -3.76
CA GLU A 41 -5.68 -10.75 -4.88
C GLU A 41 -5.92 -9.28 -5.27
N VAL A 42 -6.34 -8.45 -4.32
CA VAL A 42 -6.57 -7.02 -4.53
C VAL A 42 -5.36 -6.23 -4.04
N PRO A 43 -4.65 -5.47 -4.90
CA PRO A 43 -3.50 -4.68 -4.48
C PRO A 43 -3.90 -3.57 -3.50
N MET A 44 -3.08 -3.32 -2.48
CA MET A 44 -3.25 -2.18 -1.58
C MET A 44 -2.08 -1.20 -1.68
N THR A 45 -2.38 0.10 -1.64
CA THR A 45 -1.39 1.19 -1.60
C THR A 45 -1.77 2.25 -0.58
N ASN A 46 -0.80 3.03 -0.09
CA ASN A 46 -1.06 4.22 0.72
C ASN A 46 -1.14 5.45 -0.19
N SER A 47 -2.08 6.37 0.08
CA SER A 47 -2.20 7.64 -0.65
C SER A 47 -0.86 8.41 -0.74
N ARG A 48 -0.05 8.44 0.33
CA ARG A 48 1.27 9.08 0.31
C ARG A 48 2.25 8.40 -0.64
N LEU A 49 2.22 7.07 -0.71
CA LEU A 49 3.10 6.30 -1.59
C LEU A 49 2.72 6.56 -3.05
N ALA A 50 1.42 6.54 -3.36
CA ALA A 50 0.90 6.87 -4.69
C ALA A 50 1.27 8.30 -5.12
N ILE A 51 1.06 9.29 -4.25
CA ILE A 51 1.45 10.70 -4.50
C ILE A 51 2.96 10.80 -4.74
N SER A 52 3.76 10.14 -3.90
CA SER A 52 5.23 10.17 -4.03
C SER A 52 5.70 9.58 -5.36
N HIS A 53 5.02 8.52 -5.82
CA HIS A 53 5.30 7.91 -7.12
C HIS A 53 4.96 8.86 -8.27
N VAL A 54 3.74 9.42 -8.27
CA VAL A 54 3.28 10.36 -9.31
C VAL A 54 4.16 11.61 -9.42
N HIS A 55 4.66 12.12 -8.29
CA HIS A 55 5.56 13.28 -8.28
C HIS A 55 7.04 12.92 -8.52
N GLY A 56 7.39 11.65 -8.74
CA GLY A 56 8.77 11.22 -8.99
C GLY A 56 9.70 11.31 -7.77
N VAL A 57 9.17 11.52 -6.57
CA VAL A 57 9.98 11.63 -5.34
C VAL A 57 10.11 10.30 -4.60
N LEU A 58 9.36 9.26 -4.98
CA LEU A 58 9.38 7.96 -4.32
C LEU A 58 10.76 7.31 -4.31
N ARG A 59 11.47 7.32 -5.44
CA ARG A 59 12.82 6.73 -5.54
C ARG A 59 13.80 7.37 -4.54
N ARG A 60 13.73 8.70 -4.39
CA ARG A 60 14.52 9.44 -3.40
C ARG A 60 14.11 9.06 -1.98
N ALA A 61 12.81 8.93 -1.70
CA ALA A 61 12.33 8.54 -0.38
C ALA A 61 12.78 7.12 0.03
N LEU A 62 12.94 6.22 -0.95
CA LEU A 62 13.41 4.86 -0.76
C LEU A 62 14.95 4.72 -0.80
N SER A 63 15.72 5.78 -1.05
CA SER A 63 17.19 5.66 -1.15
C SER A 63 17.90 5.02 0.05
N PRO A 64 17.40 5.10 1.31
CA PRO A 64 17.97 4.36 2.44
C PRO A 64 17.69 2.84 2.42
N PHE A 65 16.82 2.39 1.53
CA PHE A 65 16.21 1.07 1.46
C PHE A 65 16.51 0.43 0.09
N PRO A 66 17.73 -0.10 -0.12
CA PRO A 66 18.20 -0.49 -1.44
C PRO A 66 17.40 -1.65 -2.07
N TYR A 67 16.86 -2.56 -1.25
CA TYR A 67 16.02 -3.66 -1.72
C TYR A 67 14.69 -3.15 -2.29
N GLU A 68 14.09 -2.17 -1.63
CA GLU A 68 12.84 -1.54 -2.07
C GLU A 68 13.04 -0.70 -3.33
N VAL A 69 14.23 -0.10 -3.51
CA VAL A 69 14.59 0.58 -4.75
C VAL A 69 14.71 -0.43 -5.91
N SER A 70 15.35 -1.59 -5.71
CA SER A 70 15.42 -2.59 -6.78
C SER A 70 14.04 -3.12 -7.19
N LEU A 71 13.15 -3.35 -6.21
CA LEU A 71 11.77 -3.72 -6.50
C LEU A 71 11.01 -2.67 -7.29
N LEU A 72 11.28 -1.38 -7.03
CA LEU A 72 10.67 -0.28 -7.76
C LEU A 72 11.19 -0.21 -9.20
N ASP A 73 12.50 -0.40 -9.40
CA ASP A 73 13.13 -0.37 -10.73
C ASP A 73 12.61 -1.56 -11.58
N ASP A 74 12.50 -2.78 -11.02
CA ASP A 74 11.93 -3.97 -11.68
C ASP A 74 10.46 -3.79 -12.10
N ALA A 75 9.70 -3.01 -11.32
CA ALA A 75 8.29 -2.71 -11.61
C ALA A 75 8.14 -1.66 -12.73
N GLY A 76 9.11 -0.76 -12.89
CA GLY A 76 9.13 0.29 -13.92
C GLY A 76 9.41 -0.25 -15.33
N GLU A 77 10.11 -1.38 -15.46
CA GLU A 77 10.39 -2.03 -16.76
C GLU A 77 9.17 -2.77 -17.35
N LYS A 78 8.10 -2.96 -16.57
CA LYS A 78 6.88 -3.70 -16.97
C LYS A 78 5.70 -2.80 -17.35
N SER A 79 5.92 -1.52 -17.63
CA SER A 79 4.87 -0.57 -18.03
C SER A 79 4.90 -0.22 -19.51
#